data_AF-A0A3C7VX08-F1
#
_entry.id   AF-A0A3C7VX08-F1
#
_cell.length_a   1.000
_cell.length_b   1.000
_cell.length_c   1.000
_cell.angle_alpha   90.00
_cell.angle_beta   90.00
_cell.angle_gamma   90.00
#
_symmetry.space_group_name_H-M   'P 1'
#
loop_
_entity.id
_entity.type
_entity.pdbx_description
1 polymer ?
#
loop_
_entity_poly.entity_id
_entity_poly.type
_entity_poly.pdbx_seq_one_letter_code
_entity_poly.pdbx_strand_id
1 'polypeptide(L)'
;MENRSLYNVASSGMEQVASTNKVLRNTYMLLGMTLLFSAGTAGLSMALGLGHGAALVLTLVGFGLLFVVNRLADSAKGLPAIFAFTGVMGASLGPLLSYYLSMPGGSSLVLQALGGTAIVFFGLSAYALTTRKDFSFLGGFLMVGLLIAVVAMIANIFLAIPALSLTISSAVVFIMS
;
A
#
# COMPACT_ATOMS: atom_id res chain seq x y z
N MET A 1 8.93 -38.48 -35.09
CA MET A 1 7.99 -38.11 -34.00
C MET A 1 8.50 -36.89 -33.20
N GLU A 2 9.69 -36.35 -33.50
CA GLU A 2 10.25 -35.12 -32.87
C GLU A 2 9.44 -33.81 -33.02
N ASN A 3 8.63 -33.62 -34.06
CA ASN A 3 7.94 -32.32 -34.24
C ASN A 3 6.85 -32.03 -33.20
N ARG A 4 6.41 -33.04 -32.43
CA ARG A 4 5.43 -32.85 -31.34
C ARG A 4 6.04 -32.27 -30.06
N SER A 5 7.32 -32.51 -29.77
CA SER A 5 7.95 -32.00 -28.55
C SER A 5 8.28 -30.51 -28.64
N LEU A 6 8.72 -30.03 -29.81
CA LEU A 6 9.01 -28.61 -30.06
C LEU A 6 7.75 -27.73 -29.98
N TYR A 7 6.61 -28.25 -30.44
CA TYR A 7 5.32 -27.55 -30.34
C TYR A 7 4.80 -27.47 -28.89
N ASN A 8 5.07 -28.49 -28.07
CA ASN A 8 4.64 -28.53 -26.67
C ASN A 8 5.48 -27.61 -25.76
N VAL A 9 6.77 -27.41 -26.08
CA VAL A 9 7.64 -26.47 -25.35
C VAL A 9 7.25 -25.02 -25.68
N ALA A 10 6.97 -24.71 -26.94
CA ALA A 10 6.51 -23.37 -27.33
C ALA A 10 5.13 -23.02 -26.74
N SER A 11 4.17 -23.97 -26.71
CA SER A 11 2.86 -23.77 -26.08
C SER A 11 2.96 -23.59 -24.56
N SER A 12 3.80 -24.39 -23.88
CA SER A 12 4.02 -24.26 -22.43
C SER A 12 4.62 -22.91 -22.02
N GLY A 13 5.56 -22.36 -22.82
CA GLY A 13 6.15 -21.04 -22.57
C GLY A 13 5.14 -19.90 -22.77
N MET A 14 4.28 -19.99 -23.79
CA MET A 14 3.21 -19.00 -24.01
C MET A 14 2.14 -19.04 -22.93
N GLU A 15 1.77 -20.22 -22.42
CA GLU A 15 0.82 -20.38 -21.31
C GLU A 15 1.37 -19.86 -19.98
N GLN A 16 2.67 -20.05 -19.71
CA GLN A 16 3.34 -19.52 -18.50
C GLN A 16 3.42 -17.98 -18.52
N VAL A 17 3.70 -17.39 -19.66
CA VAL A 17 3.71 -15.91 -19.82
C VAL A 17 2.28 -15.35 -19.70
N ALA A 18 1.30 -16.01 -20.32
CA ALA A 18 -0.11 -15.59 -20.26
C ALA A 18 -0.66 -15.67 -18.82
N SER A 19 -0.34 -16.72 -18.07
CA SER A 19 -0.76 -16.88 -16.66
C SER A 19 -0.09 -15.87 -15.72
N THR A 20 1.19 -15.58 -15.90
CA THR A 20 1.92 -14.55 -15.13
C THR A 20 1.31 -13.16 -15.32
N ASN A 21 1.06 -12.77 -16.58
CA ASN A 21 0.43 -11.49 -16.91
C ASN A 21 -0.99 -11.40 -16.34
N LYS A 22 -1.74 -12.52 -16.30
CA LYS A 22 -3.08 -12.58 -15.72
C LYS A 22 -3.07 -12.30 -14.22
N VAL A 23 -2.14 -12.91 -13.47
CA VAL A 23 -2.02 -12.68 -12.02
C VAL A 23 -1.65 -11.22 -11.75
N LEU A 24 -0.63 -10.69 -12.45
CA LEU A 24 -0.23 -9.28 -12.30
C LEU A 24 -1.39 -8.33 -12.57
N ARG A 25 -2.10 -8.49 -13.69
CA ARG A 25 -3.26 -7.65 -14.02
C ARG A 25 -4.31 -7.71 -12.91
N ASN A 26 -4.60 -8.90 -12.39
CA ASN A 26 -5.58 -9.06 -11.33
C ASN A 26 -5.13 -8.42 -10.02
N THR A 27 -3.84 -8.50 -9.68
CA THR A 27 -3.25 -7.84 -8.51
C THR A 27 -3.33 -6.32 -8.61
N TYR A 28 -2.94 -5.73 -9.74
CA TYR A 28 -3.05 -4.26 -9.93
C TYR A 28 -4.50 -3.80 -9.96
N MET A 29 -5.39 -4.55 -10.60
CA MET A 29 -6.81 -4.26 -10.61
C MET A 29 -7.39 -4.29 -9.20
N LEU A 30 -7.04 -5.32 -8.41
CA LEU A 30 -7.47 -5.44 -7.02
C LEU A 30 -6.93 -4.29 -6.17
N LEU A 31 -5.64 -3.99 -6.28
CA LEU A 31 -4.99 -2.89 -5.58
C LEU A 31 -5.69 -1.56 -5.90
N GLY A 32 -5.93 -1.27 -7.18
CA GLY A 32 -6.66 -0.08 -7.61
C GLY A 32 -8.07 0.01 -7.05
N MET A 33 -8.83 -1.10 -7.07
CA MET A 33 -10.17 -1.14 -6.48
C MET A 33 -10.14 -0.91 -4.97
N THR A 34 -9.18 -1.50 -4.25
CA THR A 34 -9.04 -1.29 -2.80
C THR A 34 -8.63 0.14 -2.44
N LEU A 35 -7.78 0.79 -3.27
CA LEU A 35 -7.42 2.19 -3.11
C LEU A 35 -8.60 3.13 -3.37
N LEU A 36 -9.36 2.89 -4.44
CA LEU A 36 -10.57 3.68 -4.72
C LEU A 36 -11.62 3.53 -3.61
N PHE A 37 -11.81 2.31 -3.11
CA PHE A 37 -12.71 2.05 -1.99
C PHE A 37 -12.24 2.74 -0.70
N SER A 38 -10.95 2.67 -0.39
CA SER A 38 -10.35 3.37 0.75
C SER A 38 -10.49 4.90 0.63
N ALA A 39 -10.25 5.46 -0.56
CA ALA A 39 -10.46 6.88 -0.82
C ALA A 39 -11.93 7.30 -0.65
N GLY A 40 -12.87 6.47 -1.12
CA GLY A 40 -14.31 6.70 -0.95
C GLY A 40 -14.75 6.66 0.52
N THR A 41 -14.26 5.69 1.29
CA THR A 41 -14.56 5.57 2.73
C THR A 41 -13.91 6.69 3.55
N ALA A 42 -12.69 7.11 3.19
CA ALA A 42 -12.06 8.30 3.75
C ALA A 42 -12.90 9.56 3.46
N GLY A 43 -13.37 9.73 2.23
CA GLY A 43 -14.29 10.80 1.81
C GLY A 43 -15.58 10.81 2.63
N LEU A 44 -16.19 9.63 2.81
CA LEU A 44 -17.40 9.48 3.62
C LEU A 44 -17.13 9.83 5.09
N SER A 45 -16.00 9.39 5.65
CA SER A 45 -15.62 9.74 7.02
C SER A 45 -15.41 11.25 7.21
N MET A 46 -14.86 11.94 6.21
CA MET A 46 -14.71 13.40 6.24
C MET A 46 -16.08 14.08 6.18
N ALA A 47 -16.99 13.60 5.33
CA ALA A 47 -18.35 14.14 5.21
C ALA A 47 -19.19 13.93 6.47
N LEU A 48 -19.01 12.79 7.15
CA LEU A 48 -19.66 12.49 8.43
C LEU A 48 -19.03 13.21 9.63
N GLY A 49 -17.87 13.86 9.44
CA GLY A 49 -17.18 14.58 10.50
C GLY A 49 -16.75 13.67 11.66
N LEU A 50 -16.26 12.45 11.37
CA LEU A 50 -15.83 11.54 12.42
C LEU A 50 -14.77 12.21 13.32
N GLY A 51 -14.93 12.09 14.63
CA GLY A 51 -13.96 12.60 15.59
C GLY A 51 -12.69 11.75 15.64
N HIS A 52 -11.58 12.32 16.12
CA HIS A 52 -10.32 11.60 16.34
C HIS A 52 -10.49 10.33 17.21
N GLY A 53 -11.42 10.35 18.17
CA GLY A 53 -11.75 9.16 18.97
C GLY A 53 -12.36 8.02 18.15
N ALA A 54 -13.23 8.33 17.18
CA ALA A 54 -13.79 7.34 16.28
C ALA A 54 -12.73 6.76 15.33
N ALA A 55 -11.81 7.60 14.83
CA ALA A 55 -10.67 7.12 14.04
C ALA A 55 -9.80 6.14 14.81
N LEU A 56 -9.48 6.42 16.09
CA LEU A 56 -8.69 5.49 16.92
C LEU A 56 -9.40 4.14 17.08
N VAL A 57 -10.71 4.13 17.33
CA VAL A 57 -11.49 2.89 17.42
C VAL A 57 -11.45 2.13 16.09
N LEU A 58 -11.60 2.83 14.96
CA LEU A 58 -11.51 2.21 13.63
C LEU A 58 -10.12 1.65 13.37
N THR A 59 -9.04 2.33 13.76
CA THR A 59 -7.67 1.79 13.64
C THR A 59 -7.50 0.52 14.48
N LEU A 60 -8.01 0.48 15.72
CA LEU A 60 -7.99 -0.72 16.56
C LEU A 60 -8.80 -1.87 15.95
N VAL A 61 -9.97 -1.57 15.37
CA VAL A 61 -10.77 -2.54 14.62
C VAL A 61 -10.00 -3.03 13.38
N GLY A 62 -9.27 -2.15 12.70
CA GLY A 62 -8.37 -2.48 11.59
C GLY A 62 -7.29 -3.47 12.00
N PHE A 63 -6.67 -3.28 13.16
CA PHE A 63 -5.71 -4.25 13.73
C PHE A 63 -6.36 -5.62 14.01
N GLY A 64 -7.60 -5.66 14.50
CA GLY A 64 -8.34 -6.91 14.65
C GLY A 64 -8.65 -7.58 13.30
N LEU A 65 -9.03 -6.80 12.30
CA LEU A 65 -9.30 -7.24 10.93
C LEU A 65 -8.06 -7.81 10.24
N LEU A 66 -6.85 -7.33 10.55
CA LEU A 66 -5.61 -7.89 10.00
C LEU A 66 -5.48 -9.39 10.26
N PHE A 67 -5.86 -9.87 11.46
CA PHE A 67 -5.83 -11.30 11.78
C PHE A 67 -6.86 -12.09 10.96
N VAL A 68 -8.04 -11.51 10.71
CA VAL A 68 -9.08 -12.13 9.88
C VAL A 68 -8.64 -12.20 8.43
N VAL A 69 -8.08 -11.11 7.89
CA VAL A 69 -7.54 -11.06 6.53
C VAL A 69 -6.41 -12.06 6.36
N ASN A 70 -5.48 -12.13 7.31
CA ASN A 70 -4.37 -13.09 7.27
C ASN A 70 -4.89 -14.54 7.30
N ARG A 71 -5.88 -14.83 8.15
CA ARG A 71 -6.49 -16.17 8.23
C ARG A 71 -7.25 -16.55 6.96
N LEU A 72 -7.83 -15.59 6.24
CA LEU A 72 -8.61 -15.80 5.02
C LEU A 72 -7.79 -15.58 3.74
N ALA A 73 -6.47 -15.35 3.83
CA ALA A 73 -5.63 -14.95 2.70
C ALA A 73 -5.66 -15.93 1.53
N ASP A 74 -5.66 -17.24 1.80
CA ASP A 74 -5.67 -18.29 0.78
C ASP A 74 -7.08 -18.71 0.33
N SER A 75 -8.11 -17.94 0.71
CA SER A 75 -9.51 -18.26 0.42
C SER A 75 -10.18 -17.16 -0.39
N ALA A 76 -11.17 -17.53 -1.22
CA ALA A 76 -12.01 -16.57 -1.94
C ALA A 76 -12.74 -15.58 -0.99
N LYS A 77 -12.94 -15.97 0.28
CA LYS A 77 -13.50 -15.09 1.33
C LYS A 77 -12.52 -14.00 1.79
N GLY A 78 -11.24 -14.11 1.45
CA GLY A 78 -10.24 -13.07 1.74
C GLY A 78 -10.53 -11.77 1.00
N LEU A 79 -11.16 -11.84 -0.18
CA LEU A 79 -11.49 -10.66 -0.98
C LEU A 79 -12.41 -9.67 -0.24
N PRO A 80 -13.61 -10.04 0.24
CA PRO A 80 -14.43 -9.13 1.03
C PRO A 80 -13.78 -8.73 2.36
N ALA A 81 -12.95 -9.59 2.97
CA ALA A 81 -12.21 -9.25 4.19
C ALA A 81 -11.19 -8.11 3.94
N ILE A 82 -10.48 -8.13 2.80
CA ILE A 82 -9.56 -7.06 2.40
C ILE A 82 -10.33 -5.76 2.17
N PHE A 83 -11.48 -5.79 1.48
CA PHE A 83 -12.29 -4.59 1.31
C PHE A 83 -12.81 -4.04 2.64
N ALA A 84 -13.27 -4.90 3.55
CA ALA A 84 -13.66 -4.47 4.90
C ALA A 84 -12.48 -3.82 5.65
N PHE A 85 -11.30 -4.44 5.61
CA PHE A 85 -10.08 -3.91 6.21
C PHE A 85 -9.69 -2.57 5.61
N THR A 86 -9.60 -2.45 4.28
CA THR A 86 -9.19 -1.21 3.61
C THR A 86 -10.23 -0.11 3.77
N GLY A 87 -11.51 -0.44 3.86
CA GLY A 87 -12.57 0.53 4.16
C GLY A 87 -12.50 1.08 5.59
N VAL A 88 -12.24 0.20 6.57
CA VAL A 88 -12.06 0.63 7.97
C VAL A 88 -10.81 1.49 8.10
N MET A 89 -9.71 1.09 7.46
CA MET A 89 -8.48 1.88 7.43
C MET A 89 -8.68 3.22 6.70
N GLY A 90 -9.36 3.23 5.56
CA GLY A 90 -9.72 4.45 4.83
C GLY A 90 -10.58 5.41 5.67
N ALA A 91 -11.61 4.90 6.32
CA ALA A 91 -12.42 5.69 7.24
C ALA A 91 -11.61 6.24 8.42
N SER A 92 -10.67 5.47 8.97
CA SER A 92 -9.79 5.95 10.05
C SER A 92 -8.87 7.12 9.63
N LEU A 93 -8.55 7.23 8.34
CA LEU A 93 -7.77 8.34 7.79
C LEU A 93 -8.58 9.63 7.63
N GLY A 94 -9.92 9.57 7.66
CA GLY A 94 -10.79 10.71 7.44
C GLY A 94 -10.43 11.94 8.29
N PRO A 95 -10.34 11.82 9.64
CA PRO A 95 -10.03 12.97 10.49
C PRO A 95 -8.64 13.56 10.24
N LEU A 96 -7.65 12.71 9.89
CA LEU A 96 -6.32 13.16 9.51
C LEU A 96 -6.37 13.97 8.21
N LEU A 97 -7.11 13.50 7.21
CA LEU A 97 -7.29 14.24 5.96
C LEU A 97 -8.05 15.55 6.20
N SER A 98 -9.11 15.54 7.02
CA SER A 98 -9.83 16.76 7.39
C SER A 98 -8.92 17.80 8.06
N TYR A 99 -8.01 17.36 8.92
CA TYR A 99 -7.02 18.23 9.55
C TYR A 99 -6.12 18.90 8.50
N TYR A 100 -5.51 18.13 7.59
CA TYR A 100 -4.66 18.70 6.55
C TYR A 100 -5.44 19.56 5.55
N LEU A 101 -6.66 19.19 5.18
CA LEU A 101 -7.52 19.97 4.28
C LEU A 101 -7.95 21.31 4.88
N SER A 102 -8.02 21.41 6.21
CA SER A 102 -8.33 22.67 6.89
C SER A 102 -7.16 23.68 6.89
N MET A 103 -5.94 23.23 6.54
CA MET A 103 -4.77 24.09 6.45
C MET A 103 -4.75 24.91 5.14
N PRO A 104 -4.08 26.09 5.13
CA PRO A 104 -3.82 26.81 3.90
C PRO A 104 -3.05 25.92 2.89
N GLY A 105 -3.64 25.69 1.71
CA GLY A 105 -3.04 24.80 0.69
C GLY A 105 -3.19 23.30 0.98
N GLY A 106 -4.05 22.92 1.93
CA GLY A 106 -4.27 21.52 2.32
C GLY A 106 -4.70 20.60 1.18
N SER A 107 -5.58 21.08 0.29
CA SER A 107 -6.04 20.31 -0.87
C SER A 107 -4.92 20.00 -1.85
N SER A 108 -4.06 20.98 -2.16
CA SER A 108 -2.89 20.75 -3.02
C SER A 108 -1.88 19.83 -2.35
N LEU A 109 -1.70 19.93 -1.02
CA LEU A 109 -0.81 19.05 -0.28
C LEU A 109 -1.26 17.58 -0.37
N VAL A 110 -2.54 17.31 -0.13
CA VAL A 110 -3.10 15.95 -0.20
C VAL A 110 -3.01 15.38 -1.63
N LEU A 111 -3.34 16.20 -2.63
CA LEU A 111 -3.23 15.78 -4.04
C LEU A 111 -1.78 15.52 -4.46
N GLN A 112 -0.82 16.32 -4.00
CA GLN A 112 0.60 16.11 -4.27
C GLN A 112 1.11 14.84 -3.58
N ALA A 113 0.71 14.57 -2.35
CA ALA A 113 1.09 13.35 -1.64
C ALA A 113 0.53 12.09 -2.35
N LEU A 114 -0.76 12.11 -2.72
CA LEU A 114 -1.40 11.01 -3.46
C LEU A 114 -0.78 10.84 -4.85
N GLY A 115 -0.58 11.93 -5.59
CA GLY A 115 0.01 11.89 -6.93
C GLY A 115 1.47 11.45 -6.91
N GLY A 116 2.27 11.96 -5.98
CA GLY A 116 3.67 11.60 -5.82
C GLY A 116 3.86 10.12 -5.49
N THR A 117 3.09 9.60 -4.53
CA THR A 117 3.10 8.16 -4.19
C THR A 117 2.65 7.30 -5.36
N ALA A 118 1.62 7.71 -6.12
CA ALA A 118 1.19 7.00 -7.32
C ALA A 118 2.28 6.98 -8.40
N ILE A 119 2.93 8.10 -8.68
CA ILE A 119 4.01 8.19 -9.67
C ILE A 119 5.16 7.26 -9.30
N VAL A 120 5.59 7.30 -8.03
CA VAL A 120 6.70 6.47 -7.55
C VAL A 120 6.33 4.99 -7.59
N PHE A 121 5.16 4.62 -7.06
CA PHE A 121 4.66 3.25 -7.06
C PHE A 121 4.59 2.68 -8.48
N PHE A 122 3.93 3.38 -9.41
CA PHE A 122 3.81 2.90 -10.79
C PHE A 122 5.15 2.89 -11.52
N GLY A 123 6.03 3.87 -11.28
CA GLY A 123 7.35 3.96 -11.87
C GLY A 123 8.26 2.80 -11.44
N LEU A 124 8.37 2.54 -10.13
CA LEU A 124 9.17 1.45 -9.59
C LEU A 124 8.56 0.08 -9.91
N SER A 125 7.23 -0.03 -9.87
CA SER A 125 6.50 -1.21 -10.34
C SER A 125 6.85 -1.56 -11.80
N ALA A 126 6.81 -0.58 -12.71
CA ALA A 126 7.18 -0.79 -14.11
C ALA A 126 8.66 -1.18 -14.25
N TYR A 127 9.56 -0.52 -13.50
CA TYR A 127 10.99 -0.84 -13.51
C TYR A 127 11.27 -2.28 -13.03
N ALA A 128 10.64 -2.70 -11.93
CA ALA A 128 10.81 -4.04 -11.37
C ALA A 128 10.31 -5.13 -12.34
N LEU A 129 9.12 -4.93 -12.93
CA LEU A 129 8.52 -5.89 -13.87
C LEU A 129 9.27 -5.99 -15.20
N THR A 130 9.89 -4.90 -15.67
CA THR A 130 10.62 -4.90 -16.95
C THR A 130 12.05 -5.40 -16.82
N THR A 131 12.75 -5.06 -15.73
CA THR A 131 14.18 -5.39 -15.56
C THR A 131 14.39 -6.89 -15.31
N ARG A 132 13.39 -7.61 -14.78
CA ARG A 132 13.48 -9.04 -14.41
C ARG A 132 14.69 -9.38 -13.53
N LYS A 133 15.20 -8.39 -12.78
CA LYS A 133 16.29 -8.55 -11.82
C LYS A 133 15.75 -9.12 -10.52
N ASP A 134 16.54 -9.96 -9.88
CA ASP A 134 16.26 -10.41 -8.53
C ASP A 134 16.71 -9.34 -7.52
N PHE A 135 15.76 -8.84 -6.72
CA PHE A 135 15.98 -7.86 -5.66
C PHE A 135 16.06 -8.48 -4.26
N SER A 136 16.11 -9.81 -4.14
CA SER A 136 16.14 -10.50 -2.85
C SER A 136 17.32 -10.08 -1.96
N PHE A 137 18.42 -9.59 -2.54
CA PHE A 137 19.56 -9.05 -1.79
C PHE A 137 19.22 -7.79 -0.97
N LEU A 138 18.19 -7.04 -1.38
CA LEU A 138 17.78 -5.79 -0.73
C LEU A 138 16.87 -6.03 0.48
N GLY A 139 16.26 -7.21 0.60
CA GLY A 139 15.27 -7.50 1.65
C GLY A 139 15.80 -7.32 3.08
N GLY A 140 17.01 -7.81 3.36
CA GLY A 140 17.64 -7.63 4.68
C GLY A 140 17.95 -6.17 5.00
N PHE A 141 18.42 -5.41 4.00
CA PHE A 141 18.70 -3.98 4.14
C PHE A 141 17.42 -3.18 4.40
N LEU A 142 16.34 -3.44 3.66
CA LEU A 142 15.05 -2.76 3.82
C LEU A 142 14.43 -3.05 5.20
N MET A 143 14.53 -4.28 5.70
CA MET A 143 14.01 -4.64 7.03
C MET A 143 14.74 -3.90 8.15
N VAL A 144 16.08 -3.84 8.08
CA VAL A 144 16.88 -3.09 9.05
C VAL A 144 16.59 -1.59 8.96
N GLY A 145 16.48 -1.05 7.74
CA GLY A 145 16.13 0.35 7.51
C GLY A 145 14.76 0.71 8.12
N LEU A 146 13.75 -0.15 7.95
CA LEU A 146 12.43 0.03 8.55
C LEU A 146 12.49 0.00 10.08
N LEU A 147 13.25 -0.93 10.67
CA LEU A 147 13.41 -1.01 12.12
C LEU A 147 14.06 0.27 12.67
N ILE A 148 15.12 0.77 12.02
CA ILE A 148 15.77 2.03 12.38
C ILE A 148 14.78 3.19 12.28
N ALA A 149 13.97 3.26 11.21
CA ALA A 149 12.95 4.30 11.05
C ALA A 149 11.91 4.25 12.18
N VAL A 150 11.48 3.07 12.62
CA VAL A 150 10.55 2.91 13.76
C VAL A 150 11.18 3.40 15.07
N VAL A 151 12.43 3.03 15.35
CA VAL A 151 13.14 3.51 16.55
C VAL A 151 13.30 5.03 16.50
N ALA A 152 13.63 5.60 15.33
CA ALA A 152 13.74 7.04 15.14
C ALA A 152 12.40 7.75 15.34
N MET A 153 11.28 7.17 14.87
CA MET A 153 9.93 7.69 15.12
C MET A 153 9.63 7.76 16.62
N ILE A 154 9.93 6.69 17.37
CA ILE A 154 9.74 6.66 18.84
C ILE A 154 10.62 7.71 19.53
N ALA A 155 11.89 7.82 19.15
CA ALA A 155 12.79 8.83 19.71
C ALA A 155 12.33 10.26 19.41
N ASN A 156 11.81 10.52 18.20
CA ASN A 156 11.34 11.83 17.79
C ASN A 156 10.12 12.31 18.60
N ILE A 157 9.33 11.40 19.19
CA ILE A 157 8.22 11.77 20.10
C ILE A 157 8.75 12.52 21.32
N PHE A 158 9.93 12.16 21.84
CA PHE A 158 10.54 12.79 23.01
C PHE A 158 11.43 13.99 22.66
N LEU A 159 12.11 13.91 21.52
CA LEU A 159 13.06 14.95 21.09
C LEU A 159 12.38 16.14 20.41
N ALA A 160 11.26 15.90 19.71
CA ALA A 160 10.47 16.91 19.00
C ALA A 160 11.31 17.83 18.07
N ILE A 161 12.34 17.29 17.41
CA ILE A 161 13.23 18.08 16.54
C ILE A 161 12.62 18.16 15.13
N PRO A 162 12.30 19.35 14.60
CA PRO A 162 11.66 19.48 13.28
C PRO A 162 12.47 18.89 12.13
N ALA A 163 13.78 19.07 12.14
CA ALA A 163 14.69 18.51 11.13
C ALA A 163 14.66 16.97 11.14
N LEU A 164 14.63 16.36 12.32
CA LEU A 164 14.55 14.90 12.47
C LEU A 164 13.24 14.35 11.92
N SER A 165 12.11 15.04 12.15
CA SER A 165 10.82 14.64 11.60
C SER A 165 10.81 14.61 10.07
N LEU A 166 11.43 15.60 9.42
CA LEU A 166 11.52 15.64 7.95
C LEU A 166 12.40 14.52 7.41
N THR A 167 13.54 14.25 8.06
CA THR A 167 14.43 13.14 7.69
C THR A 167 13.75 11.78 7.86
N ILE A 168 12.96 11.59 8.93
CA ILE A 168 12.21 10.35 9.14
C ILE A 168 11.16 10.19 8.03
N SER A 169 10.39 11.24 7.74
CA SER A 169 9.37 11.19 6.68
C SER A 169 9.98 10.84 5.32
N SER A 170 11.10 11.46 4.94
CA SER A 170 11.76 11.17 3.67
C SER A 170 12.33 9.75 3.63
N ALA A 171 12.93 9.27 4.72
CA ALA A 171 13.42 7.90 4.84
C ALA A 171 12.29 6.87 4.71
N VAL A 172 11.15 7.10 5.37
CA VAL A 172 9.99 6.19 5.30
C VAL A 172 9.42 6.17 3.89
N VAL A 173 9.27 7.33 3.24
CA VAL A 173 8.83 7.38 1.83
C VAL A 173 9.77 6.59 0.95
N PHE A 174 11.09 6.77 1.10
CA PHE A 174 12.09 6.03 0.32
C PHE A 174 12.02 4.51 0.51
N ILE A 175 11.82 4.03 1.75
CA ILE A 175 11.75 2.60 2.05
C ILE A 175 10.44 1.96 1.56
N MET A 176 9.33 2.71 1.59
CA MET A 176 7.99 2.23 1.22
C MET A 176 7.64 2.40 -0.27
N SER A 177 8.54 3.01 -1.05
CA SER A 177 8.38 3.29 -2.47
C SER A 177 8.54 2.06 -3.36
#